data_AF-A0A5K1DGP3-F1
#
_entry.id   AF-A0A5K1DGP3-F1
#
_cell.length_a   1.000
_cell.length_b   1.000
_cell.length_c   1.000
_cell.angle_alpha   90.00
_cell.angle_beta   90.00
_cell.angle_gamma   90.00
#
_symmetry.space_group_name_H-M   'P 1'
#
loop_
_entity.id
_entity.type
_entity.pdbx_description
1 polymer ?
#
loop_
_entity_poly.entity_id
_entity_poly.type
_entity_poly.pdbx_seq_one_letter_code
_entity_poly.pdbx_strand_id
1 'polypeptide(L)' 'STESYKDFYMGPVHVNDVALAHILVYENASASGRHLCVESIAHYSDFVETFARLYPEYNLP' A
#
# COMPACT_ATOMS: atom_id res chain seq x y z
N SER A 1 -18.88 -5.57 10.12
CA SER A 1 -18.48 -6.88 10.65
C SER A 1 -17.27 -7.33 9.85
N THR A 2 -16.12 -7.45 10.50
CA THR A 2 -14.83 -7.89 9.93
C THR A 2 -14.85 -9.34 9.41
N GLU A 3 -15.98 -10.04 9.49
CA GLU A 3 -16.13 -11.45 9.13
C GLU A 3 -16.38 -11.73 7.63
N SER A 4 -16.54 -10.72 6.78
CA SER A 4 -16.85 -10.91 5.34
C SER A 4 -15.60 -11.19 4.47
N TYR A 5 -14.46 -10.63 4.84
CA TYR A 5 -13.24 -10.69 4.04
C TYR A 5 -12.30 -11.76 4.57
N LYS A 6 -11.84 -12.66 3.68
CA LYS A 6 -10.77 -13.62 4.01
C LYS A 6 -9.53 -12.86 4.48
N ASP A 7 -8.79 -13.46 5.41
CA ASP A 7 -7.50 -12.95 5.90
C ASP A 7 -6.51 -12.76 4.73
N PHE A 8 -6.53 -11.56 4.15
CA PHE A 8 -5.68 -11.15 3.05
C PHE A 8 -5.04 -9.82 3.40
N TYR A 9 -3.71 -9.84 3.48
CA TYR A 9 -2.90 -8.69 3.85
C TYR A 9 -2.08 -8.24 2.66
N MET A 10 -2.08 -6.93 2.42
CA MET A 10 -1.37 -6.29 1.31
C MET A 10 -0.46 -5.20 1.86
N GLY A 11 0.70 -5.03 1.23
CA GLY A 11 1.63 -3.93 1.49
C GLY A 11 1.67 -2.97 0.30
N PRO A 12 0.60 -2.17 0.07
CA PRO A 12 0.59 -1.23 -1.04
C PRO A 12 1.67 -0.14 -0.85
N VAL A 13 2.05 0.46 -1.97
CA VAL A 13 2.91 1.64 -2.01
C VAL A 13 2.49 2.49 -3.20
N HIS A 14 2.54 3.81 -3.04
CA HIS A 14 2.22 4.72 -4.12
C HIS A 14 3.32 4.67 -5.20
N VAL A 15 2.93 4.70 -6.48
CA VAL A 15 3.89 4.55 -7.60
C VAL A 15 4.98 5.63 -7.63
N ASN A 16 4.64 6.86 -7.23
CA ASN A 16 5.62 7.94 -7.13
C ASN A 16 6.67 7.66 -6.05
N ASP A 17 6.29 7.02 -4.94
CA ASP A 17 7.23 6.68 -3.86
C ASP A 17 8.19 5.59 -4.32
N VAL A 18 7.72 4.64 -5.13
CA VAL A 18 8.59 3.64 -5.77
C VAL A 18 9.58 4.31 -6.72
N ALA A 19 9.12 5.24 -7.58
CA ALA A 19 10.00 5.95 -8.49
C ALA A 19 11.06 6.78 -7.74
N LEU A 20 10.65 7.51 -6.70
CA LEU A 20 11.55 8.28 -5.85
C LEU A 20 12.52 7.37 -5.09
N ALA A 21 12.05 6.23 -4.57
CA ALA A 21 12.92 5.27 -3.91
C ALA A 21 14.03 4.77 -4.84
N HIS A 22 13.71 4.49 -6.11
CA HIS A 22 14.72 4.09 -7.11
C HIS A 22 15.75 5.19 -7.38
N ILE A 23 15.33 6.45 -7.49
CA ILE A 23 16.25 7.59 -7.65
C ILE A 23 17.17 7.68 -6.42
N LEU A 24 16.60 7.64 -5.22
CA LEU A 24 17.34 7.79 -3.97
C LEU A 24 18.38 6.68 -3.76
N VAL A 25 18.02 5.41 -4.01
CA VAL A 25 18.97 4.30 -3.87
C VAL A 25 20.06 4.31 -4.96
N TYR A 26 19.79 4.91 -6.11
CA TYR A 26 20.77 5.07 -7.18
C TYR A 26 21.76 6.21 -6.90
N GLU A 27 21.26 7.37 -6.46
CA GLU A 27 22.08 8.57 -6.24
C GLU A 27 22.89 8.53 -4.94
N ASN A 28 22.44 7.80 -3.93
CA ASN A 28 23.15 7.68 -2.66
C ASN A 28 24.23 6.59 -2.72
N ALA A 29 25.49 7.00 -2.81
CA ALA A 29 26.64 6.09 -2.85
C ALA A 29 26.80 5.17 -1.61
N SER A 30 26.13 5.48 -0.49
CA SER A 30 26.12 4.63 0.70
C SER A 30 24.96 3.63 0.72
N ALA A 31 23.97 3.76 -0.17
CA ALA A 31 22.88 2.80 -0.28
C ALA A 31 23.41 1.45 -0.77
N SER A 32 23.01 0.36 -0.12
CA SER A 32 23.46 -0.99 -0.48
C SER A 32 22.43 -2.05 -0.06
N GLY A 33 22.50 -3.21 -0.69
CA GLY A 33 21.60 -4.32 -0.39
C GLY A 33 20.18 -4.11 -0.93
N ARG A 34 19.19 -4.66 -0.21
CA ARG A 34 17.78 -4.69 -0.62
C ARG A 34 16.97 -3.72 0.24
N HIS A 35 16.08 -2.97 -0.40
CA HIS A 35 15.22 -1.99 0.25
C HIS A 35 13.76 -2.40 0.04
N LEU A 36 13.04 -2.63 1.14
CA LEU A 36 11.60 -2.87 1.10
C LEU A 36 10.88 -1.52 1.01
N CYS A 37 10.10 -1.31 -0.03
CA CYS A 37 9.33 -0.07 -0.26
C CYS A 37 7.84 -0.40 -0.18
N VAL A 38 7.28 -0.33 1.02
CA VAL A 38 5.85 -0.51 1.33
C VAL A 38 5.41 0.62 2.24
N GLU A 39 4.21 1.15 2.09
CA GLU A 39 3.69 2.23 2.95
C GLU A 39 3.21 1.67 4.29
N SER A 40 2.22 0.80 4.26
CA SER A 40 1.72 0.08 5.43
C SER A 40 1.20 -1.30 5.04
N ILE A 41 1.29 -2.28 5.95
CA ILE A 41 0.60 -3.56 5.76
C ILE A 41 -0.85 -3.35 6.21
N ALA A 42 -1.79 -3.51 5.29
CA ALA A 42 -3.21 -3.34 5.54
C ALA A 42 -3.96 -4.66 5.33
N HIS A 43 -4.97 -4.91 6.16
CA HIS A 43 -5.94 -5.96 5.85
C HIS A 43 -6.85 -5.48 4.71
N TYR A 44 -7.35 -6.41 3.89
CA TYR A 44 -8.22 -6.05 2.76
C TYR A 44 -9.46 -5.25 3.18
N SER A 45 -10.01 -5.53 4.37
CA SER A 45 -11.14 -4.75 4.91
C SER A 45 -10.80 -3.28 5.08
N ASP A 46 -9.59 -2.96 5.52
CA ASP A 46 -9.16 -1.57 5.78
C ASP A 46 -9.07 -0.79 4.46
N PHE A 47 -8.66 -1.47 3.40
CA PHE A 47 -8.67 -0.93 2.04
C PHE A 47 -10.09 -0.66 1.55
N VAL A 48 -11.01 -1.62 1.71
CA VAL A 48 -12.42 -1.48 1.34
C VAL A 48 -13.09 -0.35 2.10
N GLU A 49 -12.87 -0.25 3.42
CA GLU A 49 -13.41 0.82 4.26
C GLU A 49 -12.89 2.19 3.81
N THR A 50 -11.60 2.29 3.48
CA THR A 50 -11.02 3.52 2.94
C THR A 50 -11.64 3.88 1.60
N PHE A 51 -11.84 2.91 0.71
CA PHE A 51 -12.48 3.13 -0.59
C PHE A 51 -13.94 3.59 -0.43
N ALA A 52 -14.72 2.93 0.44
CA ALA A 52 -16.12 3.28 0.71
C ALA A 52 -16.28 4.71 1.24
N ARG A 53 -15.33 5.16 2.07
CA ARG A 53 -15.30 6.54 2.58
C ARG A 53 -14.99 7.56 1.48
N LEU A 54 -14.12 7.21 0.53
CA LEU A 54 -13.71 8.11 -0.55
C LEU A 54 -14.72 8.16 -1.70
N TYR A 55 -15.39 7.04 -1.98
CA TYR A 55 -16.30 6.86 -3.10
C TYR A 55 -17.62 6.24 -2.64
N PRO A 56 -18.42 6.96 -1.82
CA PRO A 56 -19.64 6.43 -1.22
C PRO A 56 -20.73 6.06 -2.23
N GLU A 57 -20.62 6.52 -3.48
CA GLU A 57 -21.54 6.19 -4.57
C GLU A 57 -21.40 4.76 -5.10
N TYR A 58 -20.30 4.07 -4.78
CA TYR A 58 -20.09 2.68 -5.17
C TYR A 58 -20.52 1.74 -4.05
N ASN A 59 -21.49 0.86 -4.35
CA ASN A 59 -21.91 -0.20 -3.43
C ASN A 59 -20.85 -1.30 -3.40
N LEU A 60 -19.96 -1.24 -2.41
CA LEU A 60 -19.03 -2.31 -2.10
C LEU A 60 -19.73 -3.45 -1.35
N PRO A 61 -19.31 -4.72 -1.57
CA PRO A 61 -19.85 -5.88 -0.86
C PRO A 61 -19.47 -5.95 0.62
#